data_AF-A0A7C7UV84-F1
#
_entry.id   AF-A0A7C7UV84-F1
#
_cell.length_a   1.000
_cell.length_b   1.000
_cell.length_c   1.000
_cell.angle_alpha   90.00
_cell.angle_beta   90.00
_cell.angle_gamma   90.00
#
_symmetry.space_group_name_H-M   'P 1'
#
loop_
_entity.id
_entity.type
_entity.pdbx_description
1 polymer ?
#
loop_
_entity_poly.entity_id
_entity_poly.type
_entity_poly.pdbx_seq_one_letter_code
_entity_poly.pdbx_strand_id
1 'polypeptide(L)'
;MGHVSECRAISTRKINSNRFTLYVHEAPNKDGPHTTEAVSYVVLEAGSWELADGRPLEAGRLTTAATVGRQIGNEWAQVSFSSPFSAPPVVVSQVQTANDPHWVKTRQRDVTTTGFAVAMEEEEAKATPHGSEVIGWLAMAAGLGNWAGHAYEAGQTADAVTHNWYQIAFGQSFGQAPRFVGGLATYDGADSAHLRYKRSSLTAAGVKMMVEEDTTWDSETGHTTEVVHYLALEGDGTLTAQGR
;
A
#
# COMPACT_ATOMS: atom_id res chain seq x y z
N MET A 1 -7.18 13.75 -25.80
CA MET A 1 -7.19 14.38 -24.46
C MET A 1 -6.83 13.30 -23.46
N GLY A 2 -5.71 13.45 -22.75
CA GLY A 2 -5.22 12.44 -21.81
C GLY A 2 -6.05 12.46 -20.54
N HIS A 3 -6.65 11.33 -20.21
CA HIS A 3 -7.46 11.16 -19.01
C HIS A 3 -6.55 11.02 -17.78
N VAL A 4 -6.81 11.82 -16.75
CA VAL A 4 -6.07 11.82 -15.49
C VAL A 4 -6.84 10.88 -14.55
N SER A 5 -6.23 9.76 -14.16
CA SER A 5 -6.77 8.91 -13.08
C SER A 5 -6.65 9.68 -11.77
N GLU A 6 -7.74 10.08 -11.12
CA GLU A 6 -7.68 10.90 -9.88
C GLU A 6 -7.14 10.14 -8.65
N CYS A 7 -6.86 10.91 -7.59
CA CYS A 7 -6.44 10.47 -6.25
C CYS A 7 -7.44 9.45 -5.71
N ARG A 8 -6.97 8.22 -5.46
CA ARG A 8 -7.84 7.12 -5.03
C ARG A 8 -7.22 6.28 -3.94
N ALA A 9 -7.93 6.15 -2.83
CA ALA A 9 -7.66 5.12 -1.84
C ALA A 9 -8.53 3.89 -2.13
N ILE A 10 -7.96 2.72 -1.94
CA ILE A 10 -8.73 1.48 -1.92
C ILE A 10 -9.08 1.18 -0.46
N SER A 11 -10.29 0.71 -0.21
CA SER A 11 -10.62 0.06 1.06
C SER A 11 -11.28 -1.28 0.77
N THR A 12 -11.10 -2.23 1.68
CA THR A 12 -11.88 -3.47 1.66
C THR A 12 -12.85 -3.44 2.82
N ARG A 13 -14.05 -4.02 2.66
CA ARG A 13 -15.06 -4.11 3.72
C ARG A 13 -15.71 -5.48 3.72
N LYS A 14 -16.44 -5.81 4.79
CA LYS A 14 -17.21 -7.05 4.92
C LYS A 14 -16.37 -8.30 4.60
N ILE A 15 -15.14 -8.33 5.13
CA ILE A 15 -14.21 -9.44 4.90
C ILE A 15 -14.71 -10.66 5.68
N ASN A 16 -15.18 -11.67 4.94
CA ASN A 16 -15.53 -12.99 5.43
C ASN A 16 -14.53 -14.01 4.85
N SER A 17 -14.62 -15.28 5.25
CA SER A 17 -13.73 -16.36 4.78
C SER A 17 -13.73 -16.60 3.26
N ASN A 18 -14.72 -16.07 2.52
CA ASN A 18 -14.82 -16.29 1.07
C ASN A 18 -15.34 -15.08 0.28
N ARG A 19 -15.49 -13.90 0.90
CA ARG A 19 -15.99 -12.70 0.23
C ARG A 19 -15.48 -11.44 0.93
N PHE A 20 -15.26 -10.40 0.14
CA PHE A 20 -15.03 -9.04 0.60
C PHE A 20 -15.67 -8.08 -0.40
N THR A 21 -15.87 -6.83 -0.02
CA THR A 21 -16.28 -5.74 -0.90
C THR A 21 -15.10 -4.80 -1.06
N LEU A 22 -14.72 -4.48 -2.30
CA LEU A 22 -13.69 -3.49 -2.60
C LEU A 22 -14.36 -2.16 -2.93
N TYR A 23 -13.85 -1.08 -2.33
CA TYR A 23 -14.25 0.28 -2.65
C TYR A 23 -13.05 1.01 -3.25
N VAL A 24 -13.29 1.70 -4.36
CA VAL A 24 -12.36 2.69 -4.91
C VAL A 24 -12.89 4.05 -4.49
N HIS A 25 -12.26 4.65 -3.49
CA HIS A 25 -12.66 5.93 -2.94
C HIS A 25 -11.88 7.03 -3.61
N GLU A 26 -12.60 8.03 -4.11
CA GLU A 26 -12.00 9.29 -4.50
C GLU A 26 -11.75 10.18 -3.27
N ALA A 27 -10.66 10.94 -3.27
CA ALA A 27 -10.44 11.95 -2.23
C ALA A 27 -11.49 13.07 -2.33
N PRO A 28 -11.94 13.68 -1.21
CA PRO A 28 -13.13 14.54 -1.22
C PRO A 28 -13.06 15.80 -2.11
N ASN A 29 -11.87 16.23 -2.54
CA ASN A 29 -11.67 17.36 -3.45
C ASN A 29 -11.42 16.96 -4.92
N LYS A 30 -11.52 15.68 -5.24
CA LYS A 30 -11.60 15.20 -6.62
C LYS A 30 -13.04 14.71 -6.76
N ASP A 31 -13.78 15.24 -7.73
CA ASP A 31 -15.18 14.86 -8.02
C ASP A 31 -15.42 14.78 -9.54
N GLY A 32 -14.35 14.50 -10.28
CA GLY A 32 -14.32 14.59 -11.73
C GLY A 32 -14.91 13.37 -12.44
N PRO A 33 -15.04 13.42 -13.78
CA PRO A 33 -15.53 12.29 -14.55
C PRO A 33 -14.59 11.07 -14.46
N HIS A 34 -15.13 9.93 -14.05
CA HIS A 34 -14.38 8.67 -13.99
C HIS A 34 -14.51 7.84 -15.27
N THR A 35 -13.47 7.05 -15.55
CA THR A 35 -13.51 6.04 -16.63
C THR A 35 -13.68 4.67 -16.00
N THR A 36 -13.43 3.58 -16.72
CA THR A 36 -13.33 2.26 -16.06
C THR A 36 -11.97 2.15 -15.38
N GLU A 37 -11.95 1.96 -14.05
CA GLU A 37 -10.72 1.67 -13.32
C GLU A 37 -10.53 0.17 -13.05
N ALA A 38 -9.29 -0.27 -13.21
CA ALA A 38 -8.88 -1.63 -12.88
C ALA A 38 -8.09 -1.63 -11.59
N VAL A 39 -8.47 -2.50 -10.65
CA VAL A 39 -7.82 -2.66 -9.36
C VAL A 39 -7.18 -4.03 -9.27
N SER A 40 -5.93 -4.09 -8.81
CA SER A 40 -5.29 -5.34 -8.40
C SER A 40 -5.50 -5.53 -6.90
N TYR A 41 -5.78 -6.76 -6.48
CA TYR A 41 -5.93 -7.10 -5.07
C TYR A 41 -5.24 -8.43 -4.78
N VAL A 42 -4.86 -8.61 -3.53
CA VAL A 42 -4.39 -9.88 -2.97
C VAL A 42 -5.18 -10.15 -1.69
N VAL A 43 -5.63 -11.39 -1.50
CA VAL A 43 -6.31 -11.82 -0.27
C VAL A 43 -5.46 -12.90 0.36
N LEU A 44 -5.07 -12.69 1.60
CA LEU A 44 -4.24 -13.59 2.38
C LEU A 44 -4.91 -13.86 3.72
N GLU A 45 -4.83 -15.11 4.17
CA GLU A 45 -5.21 -15.47 5.52
C GLU A 45 -4.18 -14.93 6.52
N ALA A 46 -4.67 -14.39 7.63
CA ALA A 46 -3.79 -13.90 8.69
C ALA A 46 -3.00 -15.06 9.30
N GLY A 47 -1.71 -14.86 9.51
CA GLY A 47 -0.79 -15.88 10.00
C GLY A 47 0.62 -15.68 9.49
N SER A 48 1.50 -16.54 9.98
CA SER A 48 2.90 -16.61 9.61
C SER A 48 3.08 -17.78 8.67
N TRP A 49 3.63 -17.50 7.49
CA TRP A 49 3.73 -18.46 6.40
C TRP A 49 5.14 -18.49 5.82
N GLU A 50 5.44 -19.58 5.14
CA GLU A 50 6.67 -19.81 4.40
C GLU A 50 6.34 -20.19 2.96
N LEU A 51 6.98 -19.51 2.00
CA LEU A 51 6.90 -19.88 0.59
C LEU A 51 7.64 -21.19 0.32
N ALA A 52 7.40 -21.79 -0.83
CA ALA A 52 8.06 -23.05 -1.22
C ALA A 52 9.60 -22.96 -1.27
N ASP A 53 10.17 -21.76 -1.36
CA ASP A 53 11.61 -21.51 -1.35
C ASP A 53 12.17 -21.11 0.02
N GLY A 54 11.38 -21.23 1.09
CA GLY A 54 11.80 -20.95 2.46
C GLY A 54 11.66 -19.49 2.89
N ARG A 55 11.19 -18.59 2.02
CA ARG A 55 11.03 -17.18 2.40
C ARG A 55 9.81 -16.97 3.29
N PRO A 56 9.97 -16.26 4.42
CA PRO A 56 8.86 -15.96 5.30
C PRO A 56 7.98 -14.83 4.75
N LEU A 57 6.69 -14.92 5.06
CA LEU A 57 5.74 -13.83 4.97
C LEU A 57 4.80 -13.89 6.19
N GLU A 58 4.29 -12.74 6.59
CA GLU A 58 3.33 -12.63 7.68
C GLU A 58 2.22 -11.69 7.24
N ALA A 59 0.97 -12.12 7.42
CA ALA A 59 -0.19 -11.30 7.18
C ALA A 59 -0.96 -11.14 8.49
N GLY A 60 -1.42 -9.93 8.78
CA GLY A 60 -2.09 -9.65 10.04
C GLY A 60 -3.13 -8.56 9.95
N ARG A 61 -3.79 -8.34 11.09
CA ARG A 61 -4.77 -7.27 11.28
C ARG A 61 -4.47 -6.54 12.58
N LEU A 62 -4.70 -5.23 12.57
CA LEU A 62 -4.60 -4.36 13.74
C LEU A 62 -5.86 -3.49 13.82
N THR A 63 -6.48 -3.40 14.99
CA THR A 63 -7.52 -2.39 15.25
C THR A 63 -6.86 -1.19 15.93
N THR A 64 -7.01 0.01 15.37
CA THR A 64 -6.38 1.23 15.90
C THR A 64 -7.16 2.48 15.55
N ALA A 65 -6.96 3.56 16.29
CA ALA A 65 -7.40 4.92 15.98
C ALA A 65 -6.21 5.87 15.73
N ALA A 66 -4.98 5.33 15.69
CA ALA A 66 -3.77 6.11 15.45
C ALA A 66 -3.87 6.83 14.10
N THR A 67 -3.81 8.17 14.14
CA THR A 67 -3.97 9.04 12.98
C THR A 67 -2.77 9.98 12.88
N VAL A 68 -2.37 10.29 11.65
CA VAL A 68 -1.38 11.30 11.32
C VAL A 68 -1.97 12.32 10.36
N GLY A 69 -1.40 13.52 10.34
CA GLY A 69 -1.83 14.57 9.42
C GLY A 69 -1.30 15.94 9.81
N ARG A 70 -1.33 16.86 8.85
CA ARG A 70 -0.76 18.20 8.98
C ARG A 70 -1.38 19.03 10.11
N GLN A 71 -2.68 18.86 10.36
CA GLN A 71 -3.48 19.66 11.29
C GLN A 71 -3.67 18.99 12.67
N ILE A 72 -3.09 17.79 12.88
CA ILE A 72 -3.29 16.99 14.09
C ILE A 72 -1.95 16.50 14.66
N GLY A 73 -1.98 15.97 15.89
CA GLY A 73 -0.81 15.30 16.45
C GLY A 73 -0.60 13.94 15.78
N ASN A 74 0.64 13.66 15.36
CA ASN A 74 0.97 12.39 14.73
C ASN A 74 1.04 11.26 15.75
N GLU A 75 0.09 10.33 15.67
CA GLU A 75 0.07 9.09 16.45
C GLU A 75 0.30 7.87 15.56
N TRP A 76 1.09 6.93 16.07
CA TRP A 76 1.47 5.72 15.34
C TRP A 76 1.22 4.48 16.18
N ALA A 77 0.59 3.47 15.58
CA ALA A 77 0.45 2.17 16.19
C ALA A 77 1.60 1.26 15.76
N GLN A 78 2.21 0.58 16.74
CA GLN A 78 3.30 -0.36 16.50
C GLN A 78 2.74 -1.75 16.16
N VAL A 79 3.26 -2.35 15.09
CA VAL A 79 3.01 -3.73 14.73
C VAL A 79 4.31 -4.51 14.94
N SER A 80 4.24 -5.57 15.74
CA SER A 80 5.35 -6.51 15.92
C SER A 80 5.10 -7.77 15.11
N PHE A 81 6.11 -8.23 14.39
CA PHE A 81 6.07 -9.52 13.69
C PHE A 81 6.15 -10.66 14.70
N SER A 82 5.45 -11.76 14.43
CA SER A 82 5.46 -12.96 15.28
C SER A 82 6.86 -13.61 15.34
N SER A 83 7.68 -13.37 14.33
CA SER A 83 9.07 -13.80 14.26
C SER A 83 9.90 -12.79 13.47
N PRO A 84 11.15 -12.53 13.89
CA PRO A 84 12.00 -11.59 13.17
C PRO A 84 12.32 -12.09 11.75
N PHE A 85 12.32 -11.16 10.81
CA PHE A 85 12.90 -11.36 9.48
C PHE A 85 14.43 -11.22 9.56
N SER A 86 15.15 -11.80 8.59
CA SER A 86 16.61 -11.66 8.50
C SER A 86 17.07 -10.27 8.05
N ALA A 87 16.20 -9.54 7.35
CA ALA A 87 16.34 -8.15 6.92
C ALA A 87 14.96 -7.48 6.95
N PRO A 88 14.85 -6.13 6.99
CA PRO A 88 13.56 -5.44 6.93
C PRO A 88 12.72 -5.94 5.74
N PRO A 89 11.48 -6.41 5.97
CA PRO A 89 10.63 -6.94 4.91
C PRO A 89 9.98 -5.81 4.08
N VAL A 90 9.44 -6.18 2.93
CA VAL A 90 8.48 -5.33 2.21
C VAL A 90 7.15 -5.39 2.95
N VAL A 91 6.58 -4.23 3.25
CA VAL A 91 5.32 -4.08 3.97
C VAL A 91 4.32 -3.31 3.12
N VAL A 92 3.09 -3.80 3.05
CA VAL A 92 1.94 -3.05 2.51
C VAL A 92 0.77 -3.16 3.49
N SER A 93 -0.04 -2.10 3.59
CA SER A 93 -1.16 -2.02 4.52
C SER A 93 -2.40 -1.43 3.86
N GLN A 94 -3.58 -1.74 4.40
CA GLN A 94 -4.87 -1.31 3.86
C GLN A 94 -5.93 -1.24 4.96
N VAL A 95 -6.76 -0.20 4.94
CA VAL A 95 -7.97 -0.13 5.78
C VAL A 95 -9.00 -1.17 5.32
N GLN A 96 -9.55 -1.92 6.28
CA GLN A 96 -10.47 -3.07 6.10
C GLN A 96 -11.89 -2.85 6.67
N THR A 97 -12.12 -1.69 7.30
CA THR A 97 -13.43 -1.26 7.81
C THR A 97 -13.67 0.22 7.46
N ALA A 98 -14.83 0.73 7.85
CA ALA A 98 -15.16 2.15 7.79
C ALA A 98 -16.23 2.43 8.84
N ASN A 99 -15.80 2.30 10.08
CA ASN A 99 -16.56 2.58 11.27
C ASN A 99 -16.72 4.11 11.45
N ASP A 100 -15.74 4.89 10.96
CA ASP A 100 -15.83 6.32 10.75
C ASP A 100 -16.22 6.62 9.29
N PRO A 101 -17.15 7.58 9.04
CA PRO A 101 -17.62 7.88 7.69
C PRO A 101 -16.62 8.64 6.82
N HIS A 102 -15.56 9.21 7.39
CA HIS A 102 -14.61 10.03 6.65
C HIS A 102 -13.66 9.18 5.79
N TRP A 103 -13.06 9.82 4.79
CA TRP A 103 -12.12 9.17 3.89
C TRP A 103 -10.76 9.02 4.58
N VAL A 104 -10.14 7.85 4.42
CA VAL A 104 -8.87 7.54 5.08
C VAL A 104 -8.03 6.59 4.23
N LYS A 105 -6.70 6.73 4.33
CA LYS A 105 -5.72 5.75 3.85
C LYS A 105 -4.75 5.36 4.96
N THR A 106 -3.93 4.34 4.72
CA THR A 106 -2.82 4.02 5.63
C THR A 106 -1.54 4.77 5.24
N ARG A 107 -0.78 5.18 6.25
CA ARG A 107 0.65 5.52 6.16
C ARG A 107 1.41 4.54 7.04
N GLN A 108 2.66 4.29 6.73
CA GLN A 108 3.54 3.40 7.49
C GLN A 108 4.97 3.93 7.47
N ARG A 109 5.75 3.59 8.50
CA ARG A 109 7.16 3.97 8.62
C ARG A 109 7.92 3.00 9.53
N ASP A 110 9.22 3.25 9.69
CA ASP A 110 10.08 2.56 10.65
C ASP A 110 10.06 1.02 10.47
N VAL A 111 10.09 0.54 9.22
CA VAL A 111 10.12 -0.90 8.94
C VAL A 111 11.47 -1.48 9.35
N THR A 112 11.45 -2.39 10.32
CA THR A 112 12.61 -3.10 10.87
C THR A 112 12.47 -4.60 10.65
N THR A 113 13.43 -5.40 11.11
CA THR A 113 13.33 -6.86 11.09
C THR A 113 12.26 -7.41 12.03
N THR A 114 11.80 -6.62 13.00
CA THR A 114 10.91 -7.05 14.10
C THR A 114 9.53 -6.43 14.06
N GLY A 115 9.31 -5.41 13.23
CA GLY A 115 8.03 -4.71 13.16
C GLY A 115 8.09 -3.44 12.33
N PHE A 116 6.98 -2.70 12.34
CA PHE A 116 6.82 -1.41 11.68
C PHE A 116 5.77 -0.57 12.40
N ALA A 117 5.71 0.72 12.08
CA ALA A 117 4.68 1.63 12.55
C ALA A 117 3.64 1.87 11.45
N VAL A 118 2.35 1.91 11.82
CA VAL A 118 1.24 2.21 10.91
C VAL A 118 0.28 3.22 11.53
N ALA A 119 -0.28 4.07 10.69
CA ALA A 119 -1.30 5.03 11.07
C ALA A 119 -2.30 5.23 9.93
N MET A 120 -3.43 5.81 10.27
CA MET A 120 -4.39 6.34 9.32
C MET A 120 -4.07 7.79 8.97
N GLU A 121 -4.33 8.20 7.74
CA GLU A 121 -4.19 9.58 7.32
C GLU A 121 -5.39 9.98 6.47
N GLU A 122 -6.04 11.06 6.84
CA GLU A 122 -7.18 11.65 6.12
C GLU A 122 -6.68 12.70 5.11
N GLU A 123 -7.56 13.57 4.63
CA GLU A 123 -7.23 14.76 3.84
C GLU A 123 -6.47 15.81 4.67
N GLU A 124 -5.66 16.64 4.01
CA GLU A 124 -4.75 17.57 4.69
C GLU A 124 -5.49 18.62 5.55
N ALA A 125 -6.66 19.08 5.11
CA ALA A 125 -7.49 20.03 5.84
C ALA A 125 -8.16 19.45 7.09
N LYS A 126 -8.03 18.14 7.34
CA LYS A 126 -8.69 17.48 8.46
C LYS A 126 -8.02 17.78 9.79
N ALA A 127 -8.70 18.56 10.63
CA ALA A 127 -8.21 18.98 11.94
C ALA A 127 -8.67 18.09 13.12
N THR A 128 -9.24 16.91 12.86
CA THR A 128 -9.68 15.96 13.89
C THR A 128 -9.14 14.56 13.58
N PRO A 129 -8.66 13.80 14.57
CA PRO A 129 -8.26 12.41 14.35
C PRO A 129 -9.42 11.53 13.85
N HIS A 130 -9.08 10.48 13.12
CA HIS A 130 -10.04 9.52 12.57
C HIS A 130 -10.51 8.53 13.65
N GLY A 131 -11.74 8.01 13.50
CA GLY A 131 -12.24 6.92 14.35
C GLY A 131 -11.47 5.61 14.16
N SER A 132 -11.76 4.61 15.01
CA SER A 132 -11.02 3.35 14.98
C SER A 132 -11.41 2.46 13.80
N GLU A 133 -10.40 1.96 13.08
CA GLU A 133 -10.55 1.02 11.98
C GLU A 133 -9.70 -0.24 12.16
N VAL A 134 -10.04 -1.29 11.42
CA VAL A 134 -9.20 -2.47 11.21
C VAL A 134 -8.30 -2.20 10.02
N ILE A 135 -6.99 -2.30 10.22
CA ILE A 135 -5.96 -2.26 9.19
C ILE A 135 -5.45 -3.67 8.95
N GLY A 136 -5.55 -4.16 7.72
CA GLY A 136 -4.86 -5.35 7.26
C GLY A 136 -3.47 -5.01 6.74
N TRP A 137 -2.52 -5.89 6.97
CA TRP A 137 -1.14 -5.70 6.50
C TRP A 137 -0.51 -7.01 6.04
N LEU A 138 0.47 -6.90 5.16
CA LEU A 138 1.35 -7.97 4.69
C LEU A 138 2.79 -7.50 4.88
N ALA A 139 3.60 -8.34 5.51
CA ALA A 139 5.06 -8.26 5.53
C ALA A 139 5.65 -9.48 4.81
N MET A 140 6.52 -9.26 3.83
CA MET A 140 7.11 -10.33 3.03
C MET A 140 8.60 -10.09 2.88
N ALA A 141 9.41 -11.15 3.01
CA ALA A 141 10.84 -11.04 2.72
C ALA A 141 11.05 -10.54 1.28
N ALA A 142 11.86 -9.49 1.12
CA ALA A 142 12.16 -8.91 -0.18
C ALA A 142 12.81 -9.95 -1.12
N GLY A 143 12.55 -9.84 -2.41
CA GLY A 143 13.21 -10.62 -3.43
C GLY A 143 12.30 -11.08 -4.57
N LEU A 144 12.89 -11.87 -5.46
CA LEU A 144 12.27 -12.35 -6.70
C LEU A 144 12.02 -13.86 -6.61
N GLY A 145 10.93 -14.39 -7.14
CA GLY A 145 10.72 -15.83 -7.15
C GLY A 145 9.46 -16.31 -7.86
N ASN A 146 9.05 -17.53 -7.52
CA ASN A 146 7.80 -18.11 -7.96
C ASN A 146 6.94 -18.43 -6.74
N TRP A 147 5.72 -17.90 -6.71
CA TRP A 147 4.73 -18.15 -5.67
C TRP A 147 3.57 -18.93 -6.28
N ALA A 148 3.51 -20.23 -6.01
CA ALA A 148 2.44 -21.11 -6.49
C ALA A 148 2.22 -21.06 -8.01
N GLY A 149 3.30 -20.99 -8.81
CA GLY A 149 3.23 -20.89 -10.27
C GLY A 149 3.29 -19.46 -10.80
N HIS A 150 3.20 -18.44 -9.94
CA HIS A 150 3.22 -17.03 -10.32
C HIS A 150 4.62 -16.41 -10.11
N ALA A 151 5.24 -15.87 -11.15
CA ALA A 151 6.43 -15.07 -10.97
C ALA A 151 6.10 -13.85 -10.08
N TYR A 152 6.98 -13.51 -9.15
CA TYR A 152 6.77 -12.36 -8.27
C TYR A 152 8.05 -11.58 -7.97
N GLU A 153 7.86 -10.34 -7.55
CA GLU A 153 8.87 -9.46 -6.99
C GLU A 153 8.28 -8.71 -5.80
N ALA A 154 8.85 -8.92 -4.60
CA ALA A 154 8.64 -8.07 -3.44
C ALA A 154 9.83 -7.12 -3.35
N GLY A 155 9.60 -5.84 -3.62
CA GLY A 155 10.67 -4.85 -3.75
C GLY A 155 10.41 -3.55 -3.00
N GLN A 156 11.46 -2.73 -2.96
CA GLN A 156 11.43 -1.36 -2.47
C GLN A 156 12.18 -0.43 -3.42
N THR A 157 11.81 0.85 -3.47
CA THR A 157 12.57 1.87 -4.19
C THR A 157 13.75 2.38 -3.37
N ALA A 158 14.63 3.16 -4.00
CA ALA A 158 15.44 4.10 -3.24
C ALA A 158 14.54 5.18 -2.59
N ASP A 159 15.08 5.88 -1.60
CA ASP A 159 14.49 7.10 -1.06
C ASP A 159 14.61 8.22 -2.10
N ALA A 160 13.64 8.27 -3.02
CA ALA A 160 13.72 9.06 -4.24
C ALA A 160 12.36 9.34 -4.90
N VAL A 161 11.27 8.72 -4.45
CA VAL A 161 9.95 8.92 -5.06
C VAL A 161 9.38 10.22 -4.52
N THR A 162 9.06 11.16 -5.43
CA THR A 162 8.52 12.49 -5.08
C THR A 162 7.18 12.68 -5.78
N HIS A 163 6.67 13.92 -5.82
CA HIS A 163 5.56 14.32 -6.68
C HIS A 163 5.83 14.20 -8.20
N ASN A 164 7.08 13.95 -8.60
CA ASN A 164 7.43 13.69 -10.00
C ASN A 164 7.35 12.19 -10.32
N TRP A 165 6.91 11.86 -11.55
CA TRP A 165 6.89 10.48 -12.03
C TRP A 165 8.28 9.82 -11.97
N TYR A 166 8.41 8.86 -11.05
CA TYR A 166 9.57 8.01 -10.84
C TYR A 166 9.36 6.65 -11.50
N GLN A 167 10.32 6.19 -12.31
CA GLN A 167 10.26 4.89 -12.99
C GLN A 167 11.07 3.86 -12.20
N ILE A 168 10.46 2.71 -11.91
CA ILE A 168 11.19 1.50 -11.50
C ILE A 168 11.33 0.53 -12.67
N ALA A 169 12.39 -0.26 -12.63
CA ALA A 169 12.50 -1.47 -13.42
C ALA A 169 12.28 -2.68 -12.49
N PHE A 170 11.57 -3.69 -12.98
CA PHE A 170 11.44 -4.96 -12.27
C PHE A 170 12.74 -5.76 -12.43
N GLY A 171 13.23 -6.32 -11.33
CA GLY A 171 14.30 -7.33 -11.36
C GLY A 171 13.79 -8.70 -11.81
N GLN A 172 12.51 -8.98 -11.59
CA GLN A 172 11.86 -10.22 -12.04
C GLN A 172 11.57 -10.21 -13.54
N SER A 173 11.75 -11.37 -14.17
CA SER A 173 11.37 -11.60 -15.57
C SER A 173 9.91 -12.01 -15.66
N PHE A 174 9.03 -11.03 -15.87
CA PHE A 174 7.62 -11.28 -16.14
C PHE A 174 7.38 -11.53 -17.63
N GLY A 175 6.49 -12.48 -17.97
CA GLY A 175 6.02 -12.71 -19.34
C GLY A 175 4.98 -11.70 -19.80
N GLN A 176 4.31 -11.04 -18.85
CA GLN A 176 3.31 -9.99 -19.08
C GLN A 176 3.34 -8.94 -17.97
N ALA A 177 2.57 -7.85 -18.12
CA ALA A 177 2.44 -6.87 -17.05
C ALA A 177 1.88 -7.54 -15.77
N PRO A 178 2.59 -7.48 -14.63
CA PRO A 178 2.12 -8.11 -13.39
C PRO A 178 0.94 -7.34 -12.79
N ARG A 179 0.25 -7.96 -11.82
CA ARG A 179 -0.55 -7.25 -10.82
C ARG A 179 0.41 -6.50 -9.90
N PHE A 180 0.06 -5.27 -9.54
CA PHE A 180 0.92 -4.40 -8.73
C PHE A 180 0.15 -3.87 -7.54
N VAL A 181 0.66 -4.08 -6.34
CA VAL A 181 0.19 -3.48 -5.10
C VAL A 181 1.37 -2.83 -4.40
N GLY A 182 1.17 -1.67 -3.79
CA GLY A 182 2.24 -0.96 -3.11
C GLY A 182 1.72 0.13 -2.20
N GLY A 183 2.63 0.70 -1.40
CA GLY A 183 2.36 1.79 -0.49
C GLY A 183 3.64 2.56 -0.15
N LEU A 184 3.47 3.78 0.35
CA LEU A 184 4.59 4.54 0.91
C LEU A 184 5.10 3.81 2.16
N ALA A 185 6.40 3.64 2.27
CA ALA A 185 7.07 2.91 3.35
C ALA A 185 7.72 3.84 4.38
N THR A 186 7.68 5.14 4.12
CA THR A 186 8.25 6.22 4.91
C THR A 186 7.21 7.34 5.09
N TYR A 187 7.58 8.32 5.93
CA TYR A 187 6.75 9.47 6.26
C TYR A 187 7.66 10.70 6.38
N ASP A 188 8.23 11.10 5.26
CA ASP A 188 9.25 12.14 5.19
C ASP A 188 8.65 13.50 4.85
N GLY A 189 7.56 13.51 4.07
CA GLY A 189 6.72 14.69 3.85
C GLY A 189 5.70 14.91 4.96
N ALA A 190 5.36 16.17 5.24
CA ALA A 190 4.41 16.52 6.30
C ALA A 190 2.96 16.58 5.83
N ASP A 191 2.74 16.71 4.53
CA ASP A 191 1.43 16.91 3.94
C ASP A 191 0.82 15.57 3.53
N SER A 192 -0.51 15.51 3.58
CA SER A 192 -1.21 14.24 3.36
C SER A 192 -1.01 13.76 1.94
N ALA A 193 -0.59 12.51 1.77
CA ALA A 193 -0.22 12.01 0.46
C ALA A 193 -0.41 10.50 0.33
N HIS A 194 -0.41 10.01 -0.90
CA HIS A 194 -0.54 8.59 -1.19
C HIS A 194 0.29 8.18 -2.41
N LEU A 195 0.57 6.88 -2.52
CA LEU A 195 1.21 6.33 -3.70
C LEU A 195 0.21 6.31 -4.87
N ARG A 196 0.62 6.88 -5.99
CA ARG A 196 -0.06 6.72 -7.28
C ARG A 196 0.88 6.10 -8.29
N TYR A 197 0.43 5.04 -8.97
CA TYR A 197 1.15 4.48 -10.11
C TYR A 197 0.39 4.70 -11.42
N LYS A 198 1.14 4.87 -12.51
CA LYS A 198 0.57 5.08 -13.85
C LYS A 198 0.27 3.73 -14.49
N ARG A 199 -0.99 3.30 -14.43
CA ARG A 199 -1.42 2.01 -15.00
C ARG A 199 -1.01 1.79 -16.46
N SER A 200 -1.02 2.84 -17.27
CA SER A 200 -0.65 2.79 -18.69
C SER A 200 0.86 2.62 -18.93
N SER A 201 1.71 2.77 -17.91
CA SER A 201 3.15 2.49 -18.01
C SER A 201 3.56 1.17 -17.36
N LEU A 202 2.62 0.45 -16.73
CA LEU A 202 2.86 -0.87 -16.16
C LEU A 202 3.03 -1.90 -17.28
N THR A 203 4.25 -2.39 -17.43
CA THR A 203 4.66 -3.42 -18.39
C THR A 203 5.36 -4.55 -17.65
N ALA A 204 5.74 -5.61 -18.36
CA ALA A 204 6.58 -6.67 -17.79
C ALA A 204 7.95 -6.17 -17.28
N ALA A 205 8.41 -5.00 -17.72
CA ALA A 205 9.72 -4.46 -17.37
C ALA A 205 9.71 -3.44 -16.23
N GLY A 206 8.55 -2.88 -15.87
CA GLY A 206 8.49 -1.84 -14.84
C GLY A 206 7.22 -0.99 -14.87
N VAL A 207 7.20 0.04 -14.02
CA VAL A 207 6.07 0.96 -13.86
C VAL A 207 6.54 2.35 -13.41
N LYS A 208 5.72 3.38 -13.65
CA LYS A 208 5.93 4.73 -13.11
C LYS A 208 5.04 4.95 -11.90
N MET A 209 5.57 5.61 -10.90
CA MET A 209 4.86 5.99 -9.67
C MET A 209 5.24 7.40 -9.22
N MET A 210 4.43 7.98 -8.35
CA MET A 210 4.69 9.26 -7.71
C MET A 210 4.00 9.28 -6.34
N VAL A 211 4.45 10.17 -5.48
CA VAL A 211 3.71 10.60 -4.30
C VAL A 211 2.71 11.66 -4.75
N GLU A 212 1.42 11.39 -4.64
CA GLU A 212 0.39 12.37 -4.95
C GLU A 212 -0.12 12.98 -3.65
N GLU A 213 0.23 14.26 -3.44
CA GLU A 213 -0.24 15.07 -2.33
C GLU A 213 -1.71 15.44 -2.49
N ASP A 214 -2.34 15.54 -1.33
CA ASP A 214 -3.65 16.13 -1.18
C ASP A 214 -3.60 17.64 -1.45
N THR A 215 -4.74 18.22 -1.81
CA THR A 215 -4.88 19.66 -2.09
C THR A 215 -6.11 20.24 -1.39
N THR A 216 -6.52 19.69 -0.24
CA THR A 216 -7.72 20.19 0.48
C THR A 216 -7.42 21.40 1.34
N TRP A 217 -6.20 21.53 1.85
CA TRP A 217 -5.79 22.67 2.68
C TRP A 217 -5.25 23.82 1.84
N ASP A 218 -4.36 23.52 0.89
CA ASP A 218 -3.91 24.47 -0.12
C ASP A 218 -3.70 23.78 -1.48
N SER A 219 -3.12 24.49 -2.46
CA SER A 219 -2.93 24.00 -3.83
C SER A 219 -1.53 23.45 -4.10
N GLU A 220 -0.68 23.38 -3.08
CA GLU A 220 0.69 22.88 -3.18
C GLU A 220 0.66 21.36 -3.46
N THR A 221 1.63 20.87 -4.23
CA THR A 221 1.76 19.43 -4.53
C THR A 221 3.23 19.00 -4.55
N GLY A 222 4.09 19.73 -3.84
CA GLY A 222 5.53 19.59 -3.82
C GLY A 222 6.03 18.62 -2.75
N HIS A 223 5.88 17.31 -2.98
CA HIS A 223 6.37 16.33 -2.00
C HIS A 223 7.90 16.09 -2.08
N THR A 224 8.54 15.90 -0.91
CA THR A 224 9.92 15.40 -0.75
C THR A 224 10.06 13.92 -1.15
N THR A 225 11.24 13.32 -1.01
CA THR A 225 11.46 11.90 -1.29
C THR A 225 10.74 10.99 -0.30
N GLU A 226 10.28 9.84 -0.79
CA GLU A 226 9.74 8.73 -0.02
C GLU A 226 10.29 7.42 -0.61
N VAL A 227 10.30 6.36 0.21
CA VAL A 227 10.49 4.98 -0.20
C VAL A 227 9.13 4.33 -0.47
N VAL A 228 9.02 3.57 -1.55
CA VAL A 228 7.83 2.77 -1.89
C VAL A 228 8.12 1.29 -1.71
N HIS A 229 7.27 0.61 -0.95
CA HIS A 229 7.22 -0.84 -0.89
C HIS A 229 6.18 -1.37 -1.88
N TYR A 230 6.50 -2.48 -2.57
CA TYR A 230 5.58 -3.07 -3.54
C TYR A 230 5.70 -4.59 -3.67
N LEU A 231 4.60 -5.20 -4.07
CA LEU A 231 4.52 -6.58 -4.57
C LEU A 231 4.00 -6.55 -6.01
N ALA A 232 4.82 -7.07 -6.92
CA ALA A 232 4.43 -7.37 -8.29
C ALA A 232 4.25 -8.90 -8.44
N LEU A 233 3.11 -9.34 -8.99
CA LEU A 233 2.74 -10.75 -9.10
C LEU A 233 2.15 -11.04 -10.49
N GLU A 234 2.65 -12.06 -11.17
CA GLU A 234 2.20 -12.41 -12.51
C GLU A 234 0.87 -13.18 -12.53
N GLY A 235 -0.06 -12.77 -13.39
CA GLY A 235 -1.31 -13.50 -13.64
C GLY A 235 -2.34 -13.37 -12.52
N ASP A 236 -3.33 -14.27 -12.54
CA ASP A 236 -4.40 -14.39 -11.56
C ASP A 236 -4.46 -15.84 -11.08
N GLY A 237 -4.83 -16.07 -9.82
CA GLY A 237 -4.92 -17.43 -9.30
C GLY A 237 -4.90 -17.51 -7.79
N THR A 238 -4.82 -18.74 -7.31
CA THR A 238 -4.71 -19.05 -5.88
C THR A 238 -3.25 -19.07 -5.47
N LEU A 239 -2.94 -18.33 -4.41
CA LEU A 239 -1.63 -18.37 -3.76
C LEU A 239 -1.65 -19.40 -2.62
N THR A 240 -0.55 -20.12 -2.46
CA THR A 240 -0.38 -21.11 -1.38
C THR A 240 0.96 -20.92 -0.69
N ALA A 241 0.99 -21.12 0.63
CA ALA A 241 2.18 -21.12 1.46
C ALA A 241 2.00 -22.14 2.60
N GLN A 242 3.09 -22.56 3.24
CA GLN A 242 3.05 -23.47 4.39
C GLN A 242 3.00 -22.65 5.68
N GLY A 243 2.23 -23.11 6.68
CA GLY A 243 2.21 -22.46 7.99
C GLY A 243 3.56 -22.62 8.70
N ARG A 244 4.04 -21.54 9.31
CA ARG A 244 5.29 -21.51 10.08
C ARG A 244 5.07 -21.83 11.54
#